data_AF-A0AAV9ZT71-F1
#
_entry.id   AF-A0AAV9ZT71-F1
#
_cell.length_a   1.000
_cell.length_b   1.000
_cell.length_c   1.000
_cell.angle_alpha   90.00
_cell.angle_beta   90.00
_cell.angle_gamma   90.00
#
_symmetry.space_group_name_H-M   'P 1'
#
loop_
_entity.id
_entity.type
_entity.pdbx_description
1 polymer ?
#
loop_
_entity_poly.entity_id
_entity_poly.type
_entity_poly.pdbx_seq_one_letter_code
_entity_poly.pdbx_strand_id
1 'polypeptide(L)'
;MESHSLDQTTSYPQNSVQWMEHILCTSCKLTQLRPFQLELAVEINKKNHVFCVIATGMGKTVVLMAGALMANARGEKGVALLIV
;
A
#
# COMPACT_ATOMS: atom_id res chain seq x y z
N MET A 1 2.79 21.26 -16.83
CA MET A 1 2.89 20.62 -15.52
C MET A 1 1.68 19.71 -15.42
N GLU A 2 1.83 18.48 -15.94
CA GLU A 2 0.72 17.57 -16.19
C GLU A 2 0.21 17.02 -14.86
N SER A 3 -1.00 17.42 -14.49
CA SER A 3 -1.79 16.83 -13.42
C SER A 3 -2.23 15.44 -13.87
N HIS A 4 -1.56 14.40 -13.39
CA HIS A 4 -2.11 13.04 -13.44
C HIS A 4 -3.34 12.98 -12.53
N SER A 5 -4.52 13.12 -13.13
CA SER A 5 -5.80 12.91 -12.48
C SER A 5 -5.95 11.42 -12.13
N LEU A 6 -6.01 11.12 -10.83
CA LEU A 6 -6.44 9.84 -10.29
C LEU A 6 -7.97 9.71 -10.40
N ASP A 7 -8.52 9.82 -11.61
CA ASP A 7 -9.98 9.80 -11.86
C ASP A 7 -10.52 8.38 -12.12
N GLN A 8 -10.29 7.44 -11.19
CA GLN A 8 -10.99 6.14 -11.15
C GLN A 8 -11.27 5.63 -9.71
N THR A 9 -11.62 6.51 -8.77
CA THR A 9 -11.79 6.17 -7.34
C THR A 9 -13.21 5.77 -6.91
N THR A 10 -14.00 5.10 -7.74
CA THR A 10 -15.37 4.67 -7.35
C THR A 10 -15.65 3.16 -7.34
N SER A 11 -14.67 2.28 -7.52
CA SER A 11 -14.96 0.83 -7.56
C SER A 11 -14.94 0.12 -6.20
N TYR A 12 -14.10 0.55 -5.24
CA TYR A 12 -13.88 -0.22 -4.01
C TYR A 12 -14.11 0.64 -2.77
N PRO A 13 -14.82 0.11 -1.75
CA PRO A 13 -14.96 0.81 -0.47
C PRO A 13 -13.58 1.15 0.11
N GLN A 14 -13.40 2.39 0.56
CA GLN A 14 -12.16 2.82 1.20
C GLN A 14 -11.81 1.90 2.38
N ASN A 15 -10.52 1.57 2.53
CA ASN A 15 -10.00 0.60 3.50
C ASN A 15 -10.45 -0.86 3.31
N SER A 16 -11.20 -1.20 2.25
CA SER A 16 -11.42 -2.60 1.89
C SER A 16 -10.14 -3.26 1.41
N VAL A 17 -10.11 -4.60 1.46
CA VAL A 17 -8.97 -5.40 0.99
C VAL A 17 -8.69 -5.12 -0.49
N GLN A 18 -9.74 -5.07 -1.31
CA GLN A 18 -9.66 -4.80 -2.75
C GLN A 18 -9.16 -3.37 -3.02
N TRP A 19 -9.59 -2.40 -2.21
CA TRP A 19 -9.06 -1.04 -2.29
C TRP A 19 -7.56 -1.00 -1.99
N MET A 20 -7.11 -1.66 -0.92
CA MET A 20 -5.69 -1.71 -0.56
C MET A 20 -4.85 -2.40 -1.64
N GLU A 21 -5.32 -3.54 -2.13
CA GLU A 21 -4.66 -4.26 -3.22
C GLU A 21 -4.54 -3.40 -4.48
N HIS A 22 -5.63 -2.73 -4.88
CA HIS A 22 -5.61 -1.82 -6.01
C HIS A 22 -4.60 -0.68 -5.84
N ILE A 23 -4.59 0.00 -4.68
CA ILE A 23 -3.66 1.10 -4.41
C ILE A 23 -2.20 0.63 -4.48
N LEU A 24 -1.89 -0.50 -3.87
CA LEU A 24 -0.53 -1.04 -3.83
C LEU A 24 -0.08 -1.55 -5.19
N CYS A 25 -0.94 -2.26 -5.93
CA CYS A 25 -0.63 -2.72 -7.28
C CYS A 25 -0.38 -1.55 -8.23
N THR A 26 -1.26 -0.54 -8.22
CA THR A 26 -1.11 0.65 -9.07
C THR A 26 0.16 1.44 -8.72
N SER A 27 0.38 1.72 -7.43
CA SER A 27 1.52 2.52 -6.97
C SER A 27 2.86 1.82 -7.19
N CYS A 28 2.89 0.50 -7.03
CA CYS A 28 4.11 -0.30 -7.17
C CYS A 28 4.27 -0.94 -8.55
N LYS A 29 3.37 -0.67 -9.51
CA LYS A 29 3.37 -1.25 -10.87
C LYS A 29 3.40 -2.78 -10.85
N LEU A 30 2.57 -3.38 -10.02
CA LEU A 30 2.43 -4.83 -9.88
C LEU A 30 1.10 -5.28 -10.48
N THR A 31 1.08 -6.45 -11.10
CA THR A 31 -0.17 -7.08 -11.58
C THR A 31 -1.01 -7.60 -10.41
N GLN A 32 -0.35 -8.14 -9.38
CA GLN A 32 -0.99 -8.70 -8.19
C GLN A 32 -0.01 -8.68 -7.01
N LEU A 33 -0.56 -8.65 -5.79
CA LEU A 33 0.23 -8.79 -4.58
C LEU A 33 0.46 -10.27 -4.25
N ARG A 34 1.58 -10.55 -3.57
CA ARG A 34 1.79 -11.83 -2.90
C ARG A 34 0.94 -11.87 -1.63
N PRO A 35 0.48 -13.06 -1.18
CA PRO A 35 -0.41 -13.17 -0.02
C PRO A 35 0.09 -12.41 1.22
N PHE A 36 1.37 -12.58 1.58
CA PHE A 36 1.96 -11.90 2.74
C PHE A 36 1.97 -10.37 2.61
N GLN A 37 2.06 -9.83 1.38
CA GLN A 37 2.10 -8.37 1.20
C GLN A 37 0.74 -7.76 1.50
N LEU A 38 -0.33 -8.41 1.06
CA LEU A 38 -1.70 -7.98 1.31
C LEU A 38 -2.08 -8.15 2.78
N GLU A 39 -1.77 -9.31 3.38
CA GLU A 39 -2.00 -9.56 4.80
C GLU A 39 -1.32 -8.50 5.68
N LEU A 40 -0.04 -8.23 5.44
CA LEU A 40 0.67 -7.22 6.21
C LEU A 40 0.17 -5.80 5.93
N ALA A 41 -0.24 -5.49 4.70
CA ALA A 41 -0.86 -4.20 4.39
C ALA A 41 -2.18 -3.99 5.15
N VAL A 42 -3.00 -5.04 5.28
CA VAL A 42 -4.24 -5.01 6.09
C VAL A 42 -3.92 -4.67 7.54
N GLU A 43 -2.90 -5.31 8.13
CA GLU A 43 -2.49 -5.05 9.51
C GLU A 43 -1.94 -3.62 9.69
N ILE A 44 -1.14 -3.13 8.73
CA ILE A 44 -0.67 -1.74 8.72
C ILE A 44 -1.85 -0.76 8.61
N ASN A 45 -2.86 -1.05 7.79
CA ASN A 45 -4.03 -0.18 7.65
C ASN A 45 -4.89 -0.13 8.92
N LYS A 46 -4.95 -1.24 9.66
CA LYS A 46 -5.55 -1.30 11.01
C LYS A 46 -4.73 -0.54 12.07
N LYS A 47 -3.58 0.04 11.69
CA LYS A 47 -2.63 0.73 12.56
C LYS A 47 -1.92 -0.20 13.55
N ASN A 48 -1.82 -1.49 13.23
CA ASN A 48 -1.07 -2.43 14.03
C ASN A 48 0.43 -2.33 13.73
N HIS A 49 1.26 -2.57 14.75
CA HIS A 49 2.70 -2.74 14.57
C HIS A 49 3.00 -4.13 14.01
N VAL A 50 3.81 -4.19 12.96
CA VAL A 50 4.16 -5.44 12.28
C VAL A 50 5.65 -5.71 12.45
N PHE A 51 5.97 -6.92 12.90
CA PHE A 51 7.32 -7.48 12.84
C PHE A 51 7.33 -8.61 11.81
N CYS A 52 8.21 -8.54 10.81
CA CYS A 52 8.28 -9.54 9.75
C CYS A 52 9.72 -9.94 9.43
N VAL A 53 9.93 -11.22 9.11
CA VAL A 53 11.21 -11.78 8.69
C VAL A 53 11.06 -12.27 7.25
N ILE A 54 11.47 -11.43 6.30
CA ILE A 54 11.30 -11.68 4.86
C ILE A 54 12.63 -11.48 4.15
N ALA A 55 13.05 -12.48 3.39
CA ALA A 55 14.30 -12.45 2.64
C ALA A 55 14.37 -11.29 1.63
N THR A 56 15.58 -10.92 1.23
CA THR A 56 15.82 -9.99 0.12
C THR A 56 15.22 -10.53 -1.18
N GLY A 57 14.79 -9.63 -2.09
CA GLY A 57 14.17 -10.00 -3.37
C GLY A 57 12.71 -10.46 -3.28
N MET A 58 12.17 -10.69 -2.08
CA MET A 58 10.79 -11.19 -1.91
C MET A 58 9.71 -10.11 -2.09
N GLY A 59 10.08 -8.84 -2.24
CA GLY A 59 9.12 -7.74 -2.42
C GLY A 59 8.62 -7.10 -1.12
N LYS A 60 9.37 -7.21 -0.01
CA LYS A 60 8.98 -6.60 1.27
C LYS A 60 8.82 -5.07 1.22
N THR A 61 9.46 -4.39 0.27
CA THR A 61 9.38 -2.92 0.12
C THR A 61 7.95 -2.42 -0.09
N VAL A 62 7.09 -3.19 -0.77
CA VAL A 62 5.67 -2.84 -0.95
C VAL A 62 4.97 -2.66 0.40
N VAL A 63 5.26 -3.55 1.35
CA VAL A 63 4.71 -3.52 2.71
C VAL A 63 5.24 -2.32 3.49
N LEU A 64 6.54 -2.04 3.38
CA LEU A 64 7.18 -0.90 4.08
C LEU A 64 6.57 0.45 3.68
N MET A 65 6.11 0.58 2.44
CA MET A 65 5.51 1.82 1.93
C MET A 65 3.98 1.86 2.06
N ALA A 66 3.34 0.75 2.46
CA ALA A 66 1.90 0.58 2.37
C ALA A 66 1.13 1.65 3.16
N GLY A 67 1.56 1.95 4.38
CA GLY A 67 0.91 2.96 5.24
C GLY A 67 0.86 4.35 4.60
N ALA A 68 1.98 4.80 4.03
CA ALA A 68 2.06 6.12 3.39
C ALA A 68 1.27 6.17 2.08
N LEU A 69 1.32 5.10 1.28
CA LEU A 69 0.53 5.02 0.04
C LEU A 69 -0.97 5.02 0.32
N MET A 70 -1.43 4.27 1.32
CA MET A 70 -2.83 4.25 1.73
C MET A 70 -3.26 5.61 2.31
N ALA A 71 -2.41 6.28 3.10
CA ALA A 71 -2.70 7.65 3.57
C ALA A 71 -2.88 8.63 2.40
N ASN A 72 -1.97 8.62 1.43
CA ASN A 72 -2.11 9.45 0.22
C ASN A 72 -3.39 9.13 -0.56
N ALA A 73 -3.75 7.86 -0.69
CA ALA A 73 -4.99 7.44 -1.35
C ALA A 73 -6.27 7.85 -0.61
N ARG A 74 -6.18 8.18 0.69
CA ARG A 74 -7.28 8.78 1.47
C ARG A 74 -7.34 10.31 1.36
N GLY A 75 -6.46 10.93 0.57
CA GLY A 75 -6.31 12.38 0.52
C GLY A 75 -5.54 12.96 1.71
N GLU A 76 -4.92 12.12 2.54
CA GLU A 76 -4.04 12.55 3.63
C GLU A 76 -2.62 12.79 3.11
N LYS A 77 -1.79 13.50 3.88
CA LYS A 77 -0.35 13.61 3.60
C LYS A 77 0.40 12.42 4.19
N GLY A 78 0.55 11.36 3.41
CA GLY A 78 1.33 10.16 3.77
C GLY A 78 2.83 10.41 3.74
N VAL A 79 3.50 10.16 4.87
CA VAL A 79 4.95 10.25 5.01
C VAL A 79 5.48 8.94 5.59
N ALA A 80 6.58 8.43 5.05
CA ALA A 80 7.29 7.26 5.57
C ALA A 80 8.73 7.63 5.95
N LEU A 81 9.18 7.16 7.11
CA LEU A 81 10.59 7.18 7.51
C LEU A 81 11.13 5.75 7.40
N LEU A 82 12.09 5.55 6.49
CA LEU A 82 12.76 4.27 6.30
C LEU A 82 14.15 4.32 6.93
N ILE A 83 14.44 3.37 7.82
CA ILE A 83 15.76 3.17 8.43
C ILE A 83 16.30 1.86 7.88
N VAL A 84 17.51 1.89 7.29
CA VAL A 84 18.17 0.75 6.63
C VAL A 84 19.46 0.42 7.35
#